data_AF-A0A2T7G415-F1
#
_entry.id   AF-A0A2T7G415-F1
#
_cell.length_a   1.000
_cell.length_b   1.000
_cell.length_c   1.000
_cell.angle_alpha   90.00
_cell.angle_beta   90.00
_cell.angle_gamma   90.00
#
_symmetry.space_group_name_H-M   'P 1'
#
loop_
_entity.id
_entity.type
_entity.pdbx_description
1 polymer ?
#
loop_
_entity_poly.entity_id
_entity_poly.type
_entity_poly.pdbx_seq_one_letter_code
_entity_poly.pdbx_strand_id
1 'polypeptide(L)'
;FLSARVKEGLRARLATTSILTGGLKVELVEIDDAPPAEMEPMGEKGARIPTAESDIADVSATAEGVFQRINNLPVEEVMNQAIALLGNINALITSEGVRNAPENLNGLLADARGVITSDDVKALPGQLSGAIEQLETLIDGFNSQELAARLGKALDDAAEAAKSVNSAVEGVPDLVARIEGVAANIEEVAIDKMADQVTELLTTVDSYLNQQSTRRLPASLNGALTELSAVLNQLREAGVVETAKNTLNSASNAADAVAGASADLPRLIDQARIVLGQAGTTIEGYQANTGLGRDARDALREVQRAAQAVTSLARAIERNPNSLLTGK
;
A
#
# COMPACT_ATOMS: atom_id res chain seq x y z
N PHE A 1 -32.54 -58.02 49.63
CA PHE A 1 -32.35 -56.74 48.90
C PHE A 1 -33.30 -55.65 49.41
N LEU A 2 -34.63 -55.77 49.20
CA LEU A 2 -35.59 -54.72 49.60
C LEU A 2 -35.55 -54.36 51.09
N SER A 3 -35.37 -55.34 51.99
CA SER A 3 -35.24 -55.07 53.43
C SER A 3 -34.02 -54.22 53.79
N ALA A 4 -32.93 -54.27 53.01
CA ALA A 4 -31.78 -53.40 53.20
C ALA A 4 -32.09 -51.97 52.72
N ARG A 5 -32.73 -51.83 51.54
CA ARG A 5 -33.17 -50.54 51.02
C ARG A 5 -34.19 -49.83 51.92
N VAL A 6 -35.07 -50.58 52.59
CA VAL A 6 -36.02 -50.01 53.56
C VAL A 6 -35.30 -49.40 54.78
N LYS A 7 -34.20 -50.02 55.23
CA LYS A 7 -33.33 -49.47 56.29
C LYS A 7 -32.59 -48.22 55.83
N GLU A 8 -32.31 -48.11 54.54
CA GLU A 8 -31.70 -46.95 53.88
C GLU A 8 -32.72 -45.87 53.48
N GLY A 9 -34.01 -46.03 53.82
CA GLY A 9 -35.03 -44.99 53.60
C GLY A 9 -36.05 -45.27 52.48
N LEU A 10 -36.06 -46.47 51.87
CA LEU A 10 -37.05 -46.84 50.86
C LEU A 10 -38.48 -46.87 51.46
N ARG A 11 -39.40 -46.13 50.84
CA ARG A 11 -40.82 -46.09 51.21
C ARG A 11 -41.70 -46.30 49.97
N ALA A 12 -42.87 -46.88 50.18
CA ALA A 12 -43.93 -46.92 49.18
C ALA A 12 -44.81 -45.66 49.31
N ARG A 13 -45.08 -44.96 48.21
CA ARG A 13 -46.07 -43.87 48.19
C ARG A 13 -46.92 -43.94 46.93
N LEU A 14 -48.12 -43.35 47.01
CA LEU A 14 -48.95 -43.14 45.83
C LEU A 14 -48.43 -41.92 45.08
N ALA A 15 -48.25 -42.05 43.77
CA ALA A 15 -47.87 -40.96 42.89
C ALA A 15 -48.81 -40.89 41.68
N THR A 16 -49.07 -39.68 41.18
CA THR A 16 -49.91 -39.48 39.99
C THR A 16 -49.21 -40.01 38.74
N THR A 17 -49.82 -41.00 38.07
CA THR A 17 -49.35 -41.52 36.77
C THR A 17 -49.88 -40.67 35.62
N SER A 18 -51.12 -40.16 35.75
CA SER A 18 -51.73 -39.31 34.74
C SER A 18 -52.75 -38.37 35.37
N ILE A 19 -52.51 -37.07 35.20
CA ILE A 19 -53.39 -35.99 35.68
C ILE A 19 -54.75 -36.00 34.95
N LEU A 20 -54.77 -36.42 33.68
CA LEU A 20 -55.97 -36.39 32.84
C LEU A 20 -56.95 -37.53 33.13
N THR A 21 -56.44 -38.68 33.54
CA THR A 21 -57.27 -39.88 33.81
C THR A 21 -57.42 -40.18 35.29
N GLY A 22 -56.74 -39.43 36.17
CA GLY A 22 -56.72 -39.65 37.61
C GLY A 22 -55.98 -40.93 38.04
N GLY A 23 -55.21 -41.54 37.15
CA GLY A 23 -54.50 -42.80 37.42
C GLY A 23 -53.39 -42.61 38.45
N LEU A 24 -53.34 -43.50 39.45
CA LEU A 24 -52.31 -43.55 40.49
C LEU A 24 -51.42 -44.78 40.30
N LYS A 25 -50.12 -44.66 40.60
CA LYS A 25 -49.21 -45.79 40.77
C LYS A 25 -48.68 -45.83 42.19
N VAL A 26 -48.33 -47.04 42.64
CA VAL A 26 -47.46 -47.19 43.81
C VAL A 26 -46.02 -47.09 43.33
N GLU A 27 -45.28 -46.15 43.89
CA GLU A 27 -43.86 -45.96 43.62
C GLU A 27 -43.05 -46.28 44.88
N LEU A 28 -41.91 -46.95 44.67
CA LEU A 28 -40.91 -47.19 45.70
C LEU A 28 -39.83 -46.12 45.54
N VAL A 29 -39.74 -45.22 46.52
CA VAL A 29 -38.82 -44.08 46.50
C VAL A 29 -37.94 -44.11 47.75
N GLU A 30 -36.67 -43.76 47.60
CA GLU A 30 -35.77 -43.55 48.73
C GLU A 30 -35.96 -42.10 49.22
N ILE A 31 -36.27 -41.94 50.50
CA ILE A 31 -36.49 -40.63 51.13
C ILE A 31 -35.33 -40.36 52.08
N ASP A 32 -34.64 -39.26 51.84
CA ASP A 32 -33.56 -38.79 52.70
C ASP A 32 -34.10 -38.49 54.11
N ASP A 33 -33.33 -38.87 55.14
CA ASP A 33 -33.68 -38.70 56.56
C ASP A 33 -35.03 -39.34 56.98
N ALA A 34 -35.50 -40.36 56.26
CA ALA A 34 -36.72 -41.07 56.63
C ALA A 34 -36.60 -41.73 58.03
N PRO A 35 -37.65 -41.65 58.90
CA PRO A 35 -37.63 -42.29 60.21
C PRO A 35 -37.32 -43.79 60.12
N PRO A 36 -36.49 -44.38 61.00
CA PRO A 36 -36.14 -45.80 60.92
C PRO A 36 -37.38 -46.70 60.85
N ALA A 37 -37.42 -47.57 59.83
CA ALA A 37 -38.52 -48.51 59.63
C ALA A 37 -37.97 -49.84 59.10
N GLU A 38 -38.68 -50.93 59.37
CA GLU A 38 -38.33 -52.26 58.88
C GLU A 38 -39.50 -52.88 58.10
N MET A 39 -39.21 -53.87 57.27
CA MET A 39 -40.25 -54.65 56.60
C MET A 39 -40.86 -55.64 57.58
N GLU A 40 -42.17 -55.55 57.79
CA GLU A 40 -42.88 -56.45 58.69
C GLU A 40 -43.34 -57.71 57.95
N PRO A 41 -43.01 -58.93 58.42
CA PRO A 41 -43.50 -60.14 57.79
C PRO A 41 -45.01 -60.28 57.98
N MET A 42 -45.72 -60.61 56.91
CA MET A 42 -47.16 -60.86 56.89
C MET A 42 -47.48 -62.35 56.69
N GLY A 43 -46.76 -63.22 57.39
CA GLY A 43 -46.92 -64.68 57.27
C GLY A 43 -46.77 -65.16 55.82
N GLU A 44 -47.66 -66.04 55.38
CA GLU A 44 -47.68 -66.55 53.98
C GLU A 44 -48.08 -65.48 52.94
N LYS A 45 -48.55 -64.30 53.37
CA LYS A 45 -49.00 -63.22 52.47
C LYS A 45 -47.88 -62.26 52.05
N GLY A 46 -46.63 -62.55 52.40
CA GLY A 46 -45.46 -61.76 52.02
C GLY A 46 -45.00 -60.82 53.14
N ALA A 47 -44.58 -59.59 52.79
CA ALA A 47 -44.07 -58.62 53.73
C ALA A 47 -44.64 -57.21 53.46
N ARG A 48 -44.84 -56.43 54.51
CA ARG A 48 -45.32 -55.05 54.47
C ARG A 48 -44.15 -54.10 54.25
N ILE A 49 -44.23 -53.30 53.19
CA ILE A 49 -43.29 -52.20 52.92
C ILE A 49 -43.79 -50.93 53.64
N PRO A 50 -42.93 -50.20 54.38
CA PRO A 50 -43.32 -48.94 55.01
C PRO A 50 -43.73 -47.89 53.98
N THR A 51 -44.72 -47.06 54.32
CA THR A 51 -45.28 -46.04 53.42
C THR A 51 -44.82 -44.63 53.77
N ALA A 52 -44.85 -43.73 52.79
CA ALA A 52 -44.67 -42.28 52.98
C ALA A 52 -45.90 -41.51 52.48
N GLU A 53 -45.90 -40.19 52.68
CA GLU A 53 -46.95 -39.31 52.16
C GLU A 53 -47.07 -39.42 50.63
N SER A 54 -48.32 -39.35 50.16
CA SER A 54 -48.65 -39.44 48.73
C SER A 54 -48.24 -38.16 48.01
N ASP A 55 -47.67 -38.32 46.81
CA ASP A 55 -47.23 -37.23 45.94
C ASP A 55 -48.19 -37.11 44.75
N ILE A 56 -49.34 -36.47 45.01
CA ILE A 56 -50.44 -36.35 44.04
C ILE A 56 -50.49 -34.91 43.54
N ALA A 57 -50.28 -34.72 42.24
CA ALA A 57 -50.36 -33.40 41.61
C ALA A 57 -51.78 -32.83 41.67
N ASP A 58 -51.93 -31.59 42.14
CA ASP A 58 -53.20 -30.86 42.14
C ASP A 58 -53.46 -30.20 40.76
N VAL A 59 -54.52 -30.68 40.10
CA VAL A 59 -54.92 -30.26 38.75
C VAL A 59 -55.53 -28.85 38.76
N SER A 60 -56.12 -28.46 39.88
CA SER A 60 -56.91 -27.24 40.05
C SER A 60 -56.04 -25.99 39.88
N ALA A 61 -54.86 -25.99 40.49
CA ALA A 61 -53.88 -24.90 40.42
C ALA A 61 -53.29 -24.71 39.02
N THR A 62 -53.21 -25.77 38.21
CA THR A 62 -52.60 -25.71 36.86
C THR A 62 -53.59 -25.17 35.82
N ALA A 63 -54.88 -25.48 35.96
CA ALA A 63 -55.92 -25.02 35.04
C ALA A 63 -56.14 -23.51 35.16
N GLU A 64 -56.21 -22.97 36.38
CA GLU A 64 -56.39 -21.52 36.63
C GLU A 64 -55.28 -20.69 35.95
N GLY A 65 -54.02 -21.14 36.05
CA GLY A 65 -52.89 -20.46 35.42
C GLY A 65 -52.95 -20.42 33.89
N VAL A 66 -53.51 -21.45 33.23
CA VAL A 66 -53.72 -21.45 31.77
C VAL A 66 -54.82 -20.47 31.38
N PHE A 67 -55.95 -20.47 32.09
CA PHE A 67 -57.06 -19.54 31.83
C PHE A 67 -56.63 -18.09 31.99
N GLN A 68 -55.82 -17.79 33.01
CA GLN A 68 -55.33 -16.44 33.25
C GLN A 68 -54.37 -15.96 32.16
N ARG A 69 -53.51 -16.85 31.63
CA ARG A 69 -52.67 -16.54 30.47
C ARG A 69 -53.47 -16.30 29.20
N ILE A 70 -54.53 -17.09 28.96
CA ILE A 70 -55.41 -16.93 27.79
C ILE A 70 -56.18 -15.61 27.88
N ASN A 71 -56.73 -15.26 29.04
CA ASN A 71 -57.46 -14.01 29.25
C ASN A 71 -56.56 -12.77 29.11
N ASN A 72 -55.26 -12.91 29.40
CA ASN A 72 -54.29 -11.82 29.33
C ASN A 72 -53.56 -11.74 27.98
N LEU A 73 -54.00 -12.45 26.95
CA LEU A 73 -53.40 -12.34 25.62
C LEU A 73 -53.63 -10.93 25.04
N PRO A 74 -52.59 -10.16 24.68
CA PRO A 74 -52.72 -8.80 24.17
C PRO A 74 -53.04 -8.81 22.67
N VAL A 75 -54.20 -9.36 22.31
CA VAL A 75 -54.61 -9.53 20.90
C VAL A 75 -54.68 -8.18 20.17
N GLU A 76 -55.11 -7.12 20.86
CA GLU A 76 -55.21 -5.77 20.32
C GLU A 76 -53.83 -5.18 19.96
N GLU A 77 -52.83 -5.36 20.81
CA GLU A 77 -51.46 -4.88 20.57
C GLU A 77 -50.84 -5.58 19.35
N VAL A 78 -51.02 -6.90 19.25
CA VAL A 78 -50.51 -7.68 18.10
C VAL A 78 -51.14 -7.21 16.79
N MET A 79 -52.44 -6.94 16.79
CA MET A 79 -53.14 -6.43 15.60
C MET A 79 -52.67 -5.02 15.22
N ASN A 80 -52.46 -4.14 16.21
CA ASN A 80 -51.95 -2.80 15.97
C ASN A 80 -50.53 -2.81 15.40
N GLN A 81 -49.65 -3.67 15.94
CA GLN A 81 -48.29 -3.84 15.42
C GLN A 81 -48.28 -4.41 14.00
N ALA A 82 -49.17 -5.36 13.69
CA ALA A 82 -49.32 -5.89 12.33
C ALA A 82 -49.79 -4.81 11.33
N ILE A 83 -50.76 -3.98 11.73
CA ILE A 83 -51.23 -2.85 10.91
C ILE A 83 -50.10 -1.82 10.69
N ALA A 84 -49.34 -1.49 11.74
CA ALA A 84 -48.21 -0.56 11.64
C ALA A 84 -47.11 -1.07 10.71
N LEU A 85 -46.79 -2.37 10.77
CA LEU A 85 -45.84 -3.00 9.86
C LEU A 85 -46.30 -2.89 8.40
N LEU A 86 -47.57 -3.21 8.12
CA LEU A 86 -48.13 -3.09 6.77
C LEU A 86 -48.11 -1.64 6.28
N GLY A 87 -48.39 -0.67 7.17
CA GLY A 87 -48.27 0.76 6.88
C GLY A 87 -46.84 1.18 6.50
N ASN A 88 -45.85 0.71 7.26
CA ASN A 88 -44.44 0.99 7.01
C ASN A 88 -43.94 0.36 5.71
N ILE A 89 -44.35 -0.87 5.40
CA ILE A 89 -44.04 -1.54 4.13
C ILE A 89 -44.65 -0.77 2.96
N ASN A 90 -45.90 -0.32 3.09
CA ASN A 90 -46.53 0.50 2.05
C ASN A 90 -45.82 1.85 1.87
N ALA A 91 -45.41 2.50 2.97
CA ALA A 91 -44.62 3.73 2.91
C ALA A 91 -43.25 3.52 2.21
N LEU A 92 -42.58 2.40 2.48
CA LEU A 92 -41.31 2.04 1.82
C LEU A 92 -41.49 1.78 0.33
N ILE A 93 -42.50 1.00 -0.07
CA ILE A 93 -42.79 0.69 -1.48
C ILE A 93 -43.18 1.95 -2.26
N THR A 94 -43.89 2.88 -1.62
CA THR A 94 -44.29 4.15 -2.23
C THR A 94 -43.20 5.22 -2.16
N SER A 95 -42.10 4.95 -1.46
CA SER A 95 -41.00 5.89 -1.33
C SER A 95 -40.35 6.19 -2.67
N GLU A 96 -39.97 7.45 -2.84
CA GLU A 96 -39.31 7.93 -4.05
C GLU A 96 -38.01 7.17 -4.33
N GLY A 97 -37.26 6.80 -3.28
CA GLY A 97 -36.04 5.99 -3.40
C GLY A 97 -36.26 4.60 -4.01
N VAL A 98 -37.33 3.89 -3.62
CA VAL A 98 -37.66 2.57 -4.19
C VAL A 98 -38.21 2.70 -5.62
N ARG A 99 -38.97 3.75 -5.91
CA ARG A 99 -39.50 4.02 -7.25
C ARG A 99 -38.40 4.41 -8.25
N ASN A 100 -37.41 5.17 -7.80
CA ASN A 100 -36.31 5.66 -8.63
C ASN A 100 -35.11 4.69 -8.66
N ALA A 101 -35.11 3.64 -7.84
CA ALA A 101 -34.03 2.65 -7.79
C ALA A 101 -33.70 2.03 -9.17
N PRO A 102 -34.69 1.63 -10.01
CA PRO A 102 -34.39 1.08 -11.33
C PRO A 102 -33.72 2.10 -12.27
N GLU A 103 -34.13 3.37 -12.22
CA GLU A 103 -33.56 4.43 -13.06
C GLU A 103 -32.14 4.79 -12.61
N ASN A 104 -31.91 4.90 -11.31
CA ASN A 104 -30.58 5.13 -10.74
C ASN A 104 -29.61 3.98 -11.03
N LEU A 105 -30.08 2.72 -10.98
CA LEU A 105 -29.26 1.56 -11.36
C LEU A 105 -28.92 1.58 -12.86
N ASN A 106 -29.88 1.95 -13.71
CA ASN A 106 -29.62 2.10 -15.15
C ASN A 106 -28.62 3.24 -15.44
N GLY A 107 -28.69 4.35 -14.68
CA GLY A 107 -27.71 5.44 -14.74
C GLY A 107 -26.31 4.98 -14.37
N LEU A 108 -26.15 4.30 -13.23
CA LEU A 108 -24.86 3.75 -12.80
C LEU A 108 -24.28 2.73 -13.79
N LEU A 109 -25.13 1.88 -14.39
CA LEU A 109 -24.70 0.94 -15.42
C LEU A 109 -24.33 1.64 -16.74
N ALA A 110 -25.00 2.74 -17.07
CA ALA A 110 -24.67 3.58 -18.22
C ALA A 110 -23.33 4.31 -18.00
N ASP A 111 -23.11 4.86 -16.81
CA ASP A 111 -21.85 5.53 -16.43
C ASP A 111 -20.68 4.54 -16.41
N ALA A 112 -20.86 3.36 -15.80
CA ALA A 112 -19.85 2.31 -15.81
C ALA A 112 -19.51 1.85 -17.24
N ARG A 113 -20.53 1.70 -18.10
CA ARG A 113 -20.32 1.39 -19.52
C ARG A 113 -19.64 2.54 -20.25
N GLY A 114 -19.97 3.78 -19.94
CA GLY A 114 -19.35 4.99 -20.50
C GLY A 114 -17.86 5.09 -20.16
N VAL A 115 -17.47 4.80 -18.92
CA VAL A 115 -16.06 4.76 -18.51
C VAL A 115 -15.31 3.62 -19.21
N ILE A 116 -15.88 2.41 -19.24
CA ILE A 116 -15.25 1.23 -19.88
C ILE A 116 -15.12 1.42 -21.40
N THR A 117 -16.07 2.12 -22.03
CA THR A 117 -16.06 2.41 -23.47
C THR A 117 -15.45 3.76 -23.82
N SER A 118 -14.93 4.50 -22.83
CA SER A 118 -14.27 5.78 -23.08
C SER A 118 -13.04 5.56 -23.94
N ASP A 119 -12.80 6.52 -24.84
CA ASP A 119 -11.65 6.45 -25.73
C ASP A 119 -10.34 6.53 -24.95
N ASP A 120 -10.34 7.15 -23.77
CA ASP A 120 -9.21 7.15 -22.84
C ASP A 120 -8.86 5.74 -22.35
N VAL A 121 -9.84 4.94 -21.90
CA VAL A 121 -9.61 3.57 -21.44
C VAL A 121 -9.23 2.63 -22.59
N LYS A 122 -9.79 2.84 -23.79
CA LYS A 122 -9.40 2.11 -25.00
C LYS A 122 -8.00 2.47 -25.48
N ALA A 123 -7.52 3.69 -25.20
CA ALA A 123 -6.19 4.15 -25.57
C ALA A 123 -5.10 3.68 -24.61
N LEU A 124 -5.45 3.29 -23.37
CA LEU A 124 -4.50 2.81 -22.35
C LEU A 124 -3.56 1.69 -22.83
N PRO A 125 -4.02 0.63 -23.54
CA PRO A 125 -3.10 -0.40 -24.04
C PRO A 125 -2.06 0.16 -25.01
N GLY A 126 -2.44 1.09 -25.88
CA GLY A 126 -1.53 1.75 -26.82
C GLY A 126 -0.54 2.68 -26.12
N GLN A 127 -1.00 3.45 -25.14
CA GLN A 127 -0.15 4.32 -24.32
C GLN A 127 0.85 3.52 -23.48
N LEU A 128 0.40 2.40 -22.90
CA LEU A 128 1.27 1.48 -22.15
C LEU A 128 2.31 0.83 -23.07
N SER A 129 1.90 0.41 -24.28
CA SER A 129 2.82 -0.15 -25.28
C SER A 129 3.89 0.88 -25.67
N GLY A 130 3.50 2.14 -25.92
CA GLY A 130 4.44 3.21 -26.24
C GLY A 130 5.37 3.59 -25.08
N ALA A 131 4.90 3.50 -23.83
CA ALA A 131 5.75 3.70 -22.65
C ALA A 131 6.77 2.57 -22.47
N ILE A 132 6.38 1.31 -22.76
CA ILE A 132 7.30 0.16 -22.75
C ILE A 132 8.35 0.30 -23.85
N GLU A 133 7.96 0.72 -25.05
CA GLU A 133 8.89 0.92 -26.18
C GLU A 133 9.89 2.06 -25.92
N GLN A 134 9.44 3.15 -25.28
CA GLN A 134 10.32 4.22 -24.81
C GLN A 134 11.29 3.75 -23.72
N LEU A 135 10.82 2.90 -22.81
CA LEU A 135 11.65 2.31 -21.77
C LEU A 135 12.71 1.37 -22.35
N GLU A 136 12.34 0.54 -23.33
CA GLU A 136 13.25 -0.36 -24.04
C GLU A 136 14.34 0.44 -24.80
N THR A 137 13.95 1.51 -25.50
CA THR A 137 14.88 2.43 -26.17
C THR A 137 15.85 3.09 -25.19
N LEU A 138 15.35 3.48 -24.01
CA LEU A 138 16.17 4.08 -22.97
C LEU A 138 17.17 3.06 -22.38
N ILE A 139 16.73 1.82 -22.15
CA ILE A 139 17.57 0.72 -21.66
C ILE A 139 18.65 0.35 -22.69
N ASP A 140 18.33 0.30 -23.98
CA ASP A 140 19.32 0.10 -25.05
C ASP A 140 20.32 1.25 -25.14
N GLY A 141 19.86 2.49 -24.95
CA GLY A 141 20.73 3.66 -24.81
C GLY A 141 21.70 3.54 -23.62
N PHE A 142 21.23 3.01 -22.49
CA PHE A 142 22.06 2.77 -21.30
C PHE A 142 23.05 1.61 -21.47
N ASN A 143 22.67 0.56 -22.20
CA ASN A 143 23.55 -0.58 -22.51
C ASN A 143 24.51 -0.31 -23.69
N SER A 144 24.45 0.87 -24.32
CA SER A 144 25.34 1.22 -25.40
C SER A 144 26.77 1.45 -24.88
N GLN A 145 27.75 0.84 -25.56
CA GLN A 145 29.19 1.11 -25.37
C GLN A 145 29.51 2.61 -25.47
N GLU A 146 28.68 3.38 -26.14
CA GLU A 146 28.83 4.81 -26.33
C GLU A 146 28.58 5.61 -25.04
N LEU A 147 27.65 5.22 -24.17
CA LEU A 147 27.44 5.89 -22.90
C LEU A 147 28.62 5.65 -21.94
N ALA A 148 29.12 4.42 -21.88
CA ALA A 148 30.32 4.09 -21.12
C ALA A 148 31.55 4.86 -21.64
N ALA A 149 31.69 5.02 -22.96
CA ALA A 149 32.75 5.82 -23.56
C ALA A 149 32.62 7.32 -23.27
N ARG A 150 31.40 7.87 -23.30
CA ARG A 150 31.14 9.28 -22.96
C ARG A 150 31.36 9.57 -21.48
N LEU A 151 30.95 8.65 -20.60
CA LEU A 151 31.16 8.77 -19.16
C LEU A 151 32.65 8.62 -18.80
N GLY A 152 33.35 7.68 -19.45
CA GLY A 152 34.80 7.54 -19.34
C GLY A 152 35.52 8.81 -19.77
N LYS A 153 35.15 9.39 -20.92
CA LYS A 153 35.72 10.65 -21.39
C LYS A 153 35.45 11.82 -20.44
N ALA A 154 34.23 11.94 -19.91
CA ALA A 154 33.91 12.98 -18.94
C ALA A 154 34.69 12.84 -17.63
N LEU A 155 34.95 11.59 -17.19
CA LEU A 155 35.80 11.31 -16.03
C LEU A 155 37.27 11.65 -16.29
N ASP A 156 37.79 11.36 -17.48
CA ASP A 156 39.14 11.72 -17.89
C ASP A 156 39.31 13.25 -17.96
N ASP A 157 38.37 13.94 -18.61
CA ASP A 157 38.35 15.41 -18.71
C ASP A 157 38.28 16.06 -17.30
N ALA A 158 37.50 15.48 -16.38
CA ALA A 158 37.42 15.93 -14.99
C ALA A 158 38.73 15.68 -14.22
N ALA A 159 39.39 14.54 -14.44
CA ALA A 159 40.68 14.25 -13.82
C ALA A 159 41.78 15.20 -14.32
N GLU A 160 41.77 15.56 -15.61
CA GLU A 160 42.72 16.48 -16.20
C GLU A 160 42.49 17.93 -15.74
N ALA A 161 41.23 18.35 -15.60
CA ALA A 161 40.88 19.63 -15.00
C ALA A 161 41.36 19.72 -13.53
N ALA A 162 41.12 18.67 -12.73
CA ALA A 162 41.57 18.60 -11.34
C ALA A 162 43.11 18.71 -11.23
N LYS A 163 43.84 18.04 -12.13
CA LYS A 163 45.30 18.13 -12.21
C LYS A 163 45.77 19.54 -12.57
N SER A 164 45.10 20.20 -13.51
CA SER A 164 45.43 21.58 -13.91
C SER A 164 45.22 22.57 -12.77
N VAL A 165 44.15 22.41 -11.99
CA VAL A 165 43.91 23.21 -10.78
C VAL A 165 45.00 22.98 -9.73
N ASN A 166 45.39 21.72 -9.48
CA ASN A 166 46.45 21.42 -8.52
C ASN A 166 47.79 22.05 -8.92
N SER A 167 48.18 21.96 -10.20
CA SER A 167 49.39 22.63 -10.72
C SER A 167 49.32 24.16 -10.62
N ALA A 168 48.14 24.75 -10.85
CA ALA A 168 47.95 26.18 -10.70
C ALA A 168 48.09 26.63 -9.24
N VAL A 169 47.63 25.82 -8.29
CA VAL A 169 47.74 26.08 -6.84
C VAL A 169 49.18 25.92 -6.34
N GLU A 170 49.97 24.98 -6.89
CA GLU A 170 51.39 24.82 -6.58
C GLU A 170 52.25 26.04 -6.98
N GLY A 171 51.84 26.82 -7.99
CA GLY A 171 52.54 28.04 -8.41
C GLY A 171 52.23 29.29 -7.60
N VAL A 172 51.20 29.26 -6.75
CA VAL A 172 50.77 30.42 -5.94
C VAL A 172 51.82 30.85 -4.91
N PRO A 173 52.49 29.95 -4.17
CA PRO A 173 53.54 30.33 -3.22
C PRO A 173 54.69 31.10 -3.86
N ASP A 174 55.14 30.70 -5.05
CA ASP A 174 56.21 31.39 -5.79
C ASP A 174 55.76 32.77 -6.29
N LEU A 175 54.49 32.92 -6.68
CA LEU A 175 53.92 34.21 -7.06
C LEU A 175 53.84 35.15 -5.86
N VAL A 176 53.40 34.65 -4.69
CA VAL A 176 53.36 35.42 -3.44
C VAL A 176 54.77 35.86 -3.04
N ALA A 177 55.76 34.95 -3.08
CA ALA A 177 57.16 35.27 -2.79
C ALA A 177 57.74 36.34 -3.74
N ARG A 178 57.38 36.29 -5.04
CA ARG A 178 57.78 37.32 -6.01
C ARG A 178 57.12 38.67 -5.74
N ILE A 179 55.84 38.68 -5.36
CA ILE A 179 55.11 39.92 -5.02
C ILE A 179 55.67 40.55 -3.74
N GLU A 180 55.92 39.74 -2.71
CA GLU A 180 56.55 40.18 -1.45
C GLU A 180 57.97 40.69 -1.70
N GLY A 181 58.75 40.04 -2.57
CA GLY A 181 60.08 40.49 -2.98
C GLY A 181 60.07 41.81 -3.75
N VAL A 182 59.05 42.07 -4.57
CA VAL A 182 58.86 43.36 -5.24
C VAL A 182 58.44 44.44 -4.25
N ALA A 183 57.55 44.13 -3.30
CA ALA A 183 57.14 45.07 -2.26
C ALA A 183 58.30 45.43 -1.30
N ALA A 184 59.13 44.45 -0.93
CA ALA A 184 60.32 44.67 -0.09
C ALA A 184 61.40 45.50 -0.80
N ASN A 185 61.62 45.27 -2.11
CA ASN A 185 62.54 46.09 -2.90
C ASN A 185 62.04 47.54 -3.10
N ILE A 186 60.73 47.80 -2.98
CA ILE A 186 60.19 49.17 -3.04
C ILE A 186 60.44 49.93 -1.73
N GLU A 187 60.58 49.24 -0.59
CA GLU A 187 60.97 49.84 0.69
C GLU A 187 62.48 50.16 0.78
N GLU A 188 63.32 49.52 -0.04
CA GLU A 188 64.79 49.68 -0.02
C GLU A 188 65.34 50.50 -1.22
N VAL A 189 64.50 51.19 -1.99
CA VAL A 189 64.99 52.18 -2.97
C VAL A 189 64.97 53.57 -2.33
N ALA A 190 66.13 53.95 -1.80
CA ALA A 190 66.45 55.35 -1.52
C ALA A 190 66.26 56.15 -2.82
N ILE A 191 65.31 57.09 -2.80
CA ILE A 191 65.04 58.08 -3.87
C ILE A 191 66.33 58.80 -4.32
N ASP A 192 67.35 58.81 -3.46
CA ASP A 192 68.67 59.38 -3.71
C ASP A 192 69.49 58.66 -4.79
N LYS A 193 69.29 57.34 -5.03
CA LYS A 193 69.99 56.61 -6.11
C LYS A 193 69.24 56.62 -7.45
N MET A 194 67.93 56.87 -7.42
CA MET A 194 67.12 57.03 -8.64
C MET A 194 67.46 58.33 -9.38
N ALA A 195 67.84 59.40 -8.69
CA ALA A 195 68.18 60.68 -9.32
C ALA A 195 69.47 60.61 -10.18
N ASP A 196 70.48 59.87 -9.73
CA ASP A 196 71.73 59.68 -10.46
C ASP A 196 71.52 58.76 -11.70
N GLN A 197 70.77 57.68 -11.53
CA GLN A 197 70.47 56.74 -12.61
C GLN A 197 69.49 57.31 -13.64
N VAL A 198 68.56 58.19 -13.27
CA VAL A 198 67.66 58.88 -14.22
C VAL A 198 68.42 59.86 -15.11
N THR A 199 69.49 60.50 -14.63
CA THR A 199 70.31 61.42 -15.44
C THR A 199 71.15 60.65 -16.48
N GLU A 200 71.69 59.49 -16.10
CA GLU A 200 72.41 58.59 -17.01
C GLU A 200 71.46 57.87 -18.00
N LEU A 201 70.24 57.52 -17.54
CA LEU A 201 69.18 56.97 -18.38
C LEU A 201 68.64 58.00 -19.37
N LEU A 202 68.45 59.27 -18.99
CA LEU A 202 68.01 60.33 -19.92
C LEU A 202 69.05 60.61 -21.02
N THR A 203 70.33 60.48 -20.69
CA THR A 203 71.44 60.61 -21.67
C THR A 203 71.51 59.41 -22.62
N THR A 204 71.13 58.21 -22.14
CA THR A 204 71.13 56.97 -22.93
C THR A 204 69.83 56.77 -23.74
N VAL A 205 68.71 57.30 -23.24
CA VAL A 205 67.37 57.24 -23.87
C VAL A 205 67.30 58.14 -25.11
N ASP A 206 68.00 59.27 -25.15
CA ASP A 206 68.11 60.11 -26.36
C ASP A 206 68.84 59.36 -27.51
N SER A 207 69.79 58.48 -27.16
CA SER A 207 70.50 57.60 -28.10
C SER A 207 69.70 56.36 -28.53
N TYR A 208 68.72 55.91 -27.73
CA TYR A 208 68.02 54.63 -27.93
C TYR A 208 66.60 54.78 -28.46
N LEU A 209 65.96 55.95 -28.29
CA LEU A 209 64.64 56.28 -28.86
C LEU A 209 64.63 56.39 -30.39
N ASN A 210 65.79 56.36 -31.03
CA ASN A 210 65.92 56.29 -32.49
C ASN A 210 66.00 54.85 -33.05
N GLN A 211 65.92 53.81 -32.22
CA GLN A 211 65.96 52.43 -32.72
C GLN A 211 64.56 51.83 -32.94
N GLN A 212 64.42 51.19 -34.10
CA GLN A 212 63.17 50.72 -34.73
C GLN A 212 62.35 49.70 -33.89
N SER A 213 62.95 49.10 -32.86
CA SER A 213 62.37 48.04 -32.02
C SER A 213 61.32 48.54 -31.02
N THR A 214 61.42 49.79 -30.54
CA THR A 214 60.51 50.33 -29.50
C THR A 214 59.15 50.78 -30.06
N ARG A 215 59.04 50.97 -31.38
CA ARG A 215 57.76 51.36 -32.03
C ARG A 215 56.73 50.23 -32.11
N ARG A 216 57.14 48.97 -31.92
CA ARG A 216 56.24 47.80 -32.08
C ARG A 216 55.63 47.30 -30.76
N LEU A 217 56.25 47.62 -29.62
CA LEU A 217 55.81 47.13 -28.32
C LEU A 217 54.41 47.61 -27.92
N PRO A 218 54.06 48.91 -28.06
CA PRO A 218 52.70 49.38 -27.73
C PRO A 218 51.62 48.75 -28.62
N ALA A 219 51.94 48.49 -29.89
CA ALA A 219 51.03 47.86 -30.82
C ALA A 219 50.77 46.37 -30.47
N SER A 220 51.81 45.63 -30.09
CA SER A 220 51.68 44.24 -29.64
C SER A 220 50.91 44.12 -28.31
N LEU A 221 51.14 45.04 -27.37
CA LEU A 221 50.41 45.07 -26.10
C LEU A 221 48.93 45.41 -26.30
N ASN A 222 48.63 46.41 -27.15
CA ASN A 222 47.25 46.74 -27.52
C ASN A 222 46.55 45.58 -28.26
N GLY A 223 47.28 44.83 -29.09
CA GLY A 223 46.77 43.62 -29.73
C GLY A 223 46.35 42.55 -28.72
N ALA A 224 47.25 42.22 -27.77
CA ALA A 224 46.96 41.24 -26.73
C ALA A 224 45.80 41.67 -25.81
N LEU A 225 45.71 42.95 -25.44
CA LEU A 225 44.61 43.48 -24.64
C LEU A 225 43.28 43.45 -25.41
N THR A 226 43.31 43.67 -26.73
CA THR A 226 42.13 43.59 -27.58
C THR A 226 41.63 42.15 -27.69
N GLU A 227 42.51 41.18 -27.93
CA GLU A 227 42.15 39.75 -27.93
C GLU A 227 41.60 39.30 -26.57
N LEU A 228 42.22 39.72 -25.47
CA LEU A 228 41.71 39.41 -24.12
C LEU A 228 40.31 40.01 -23.90
N SER A 229 40.07 41.25 -24.32
CA SER A 229 38.76 41.88 -24.21
C SER A 229 37.70 41.18 -25.05
N ALA A 230 38.08 40.69 -26.24
CA ALA A 230 37.20 39.94 -27.14
C ALA A 230 36.81 38.59 -26.52
N VAL A 231 37.76 37.84 -25.97
CA VAL A 231 37.50 36.57 -25.28
C VAL A 231 36.59 36.77 -24.06
N LEU A 232 36.82 37.82 -23.26
CA LEU A 232 35.97 38.13 -22.11
C LEU A 232 34.55 38.55 -22.52
N ASN A 233 34.41 39.31 -23.60
CA ASN A 233 33.09 39.63 -24.16
C ASN A 233 32.39 38.39 -24.72
N GLN A 234 33.13 37.50 -25.39
CA GLN A 234 32.58 36.28 -25.95
C GLN A 234 32.13 35.30 -24.85
N LEU A 235 32.88 35.20 -23.74
CA LEU A 235 32.47 34.46 -22.53
C LEU A 235 31.23 35.06 -21.86
N ARG A 236 31.10 36.40 -21.89
CA ARG A 236 29.92 37.12 -21.37
C ARG A 236 28.70 36.94 -22.27
N GLU A 237 28.84 37.05 -23.59
CA GLU A 237 27.77 36.83 -24.57
C GLU A 237 27.32 35.37 -24.63
N ALA A 238 28.26 34.44 -24.58
CA ALA A 238 27.95 33.00 -24.52
C ALA A 238 27.32 32.60 -23.17
N GLY A 239 27.22 33.52 -22.20
CA GLY A 239 26.55 33.29 -20.94
C GLY A 239 27.13 32.11 -20.17
N VAL A 240 28.43 31.85 -20.28
CA VAL A 240 29.06 30.63 -19.74
C VAL A 240 28.90 30.55 -18.22
N VAL A 241 28.96 31.69 -17.53
CA VAL A 241 28.73 31.78 -16.08
C VAL A 241 27.28 31.46 -15.72
N GLU A 242 26.30 31.96 -16.49
CA GLU A 242 24.88 31.69 -16.23
C GLU A 242 24.53 30.24 -16.59
N THR A 243 25.10 29.71 -17.66
CA THR A 243 24.98 28.29 -18.05
C THR A 243 25.55 27.38 -16.97
N ALA A 244 26.76 27.67 -16.48
CA ALA A 244 27.37 26.92 -15.38
C ALA A 244 26.53 26.97 -14.09
N LYS A 245 26.02 28.14 -13.73
CA LYS A 245 25.10 28.32 -12.60
C LYS A 245 23.80 27.52 -12.78
N ASN A 246 23.22 27.52 -13.97
CA ASN A 246 22.01 26.76 -14.28
C ASN A 246 22.25 25.24 -14.24
N THR A 247 23.40 24.78 -14.74
CA THR A 247 23.83 23.38 -14.62
C THR A 247 24.02 22.97 -13.17
N LEU A 248 24.69 23.80 -12.36
CA LEU A 248 24.87 23.55 -10.93
C LEU A 248 23.54 23.50 -10.16
N ASN A 249 22.62 24.43 -10.46
CA ASN A 249 21.27 24.41 -9.88
C ASN A 249 20.50 23.16 -10.29
N SER A 250 20.59 22.75 -11.55
CA SER A 250 19.94 21.53 -12.05
C SER A 250 20.50 20.28 -11.38
N ALA A 251 21.81 20.23 -11.18
CA ALA A 251 22.49 19.16 -10.45
C ALA A 251 22.08 19.12 -8.97
N SER A 252 22.00 20.28 -8.31
CA SER A 252 21.53 20.39 -6.93
C SER A 252 20.09 19.90 -6.78
N ASN A 253 19.18 20.35 -7.66
CA ASN A 253 17.78 19.94 -7.62
C ASN A 253 17.61 18.43 -7.87
N ALA A 254 18.41 17.85 -8.76
CA ALA A 254 18.41 16.40 -8.99
C ALA A 254 18.91 15.63 -7.76
N ALA A 255 19.97 16.12 -7.09
CA ALA A 255 20.47 15.53 -5.86
C ALA A 255 19.41 15.58 -4.73
N ASP A 256 18.70 16.70 -4.60
CA ASP A 256 17.62 16.86 -3.62
C ASP A 256 16.43 15.91 -3.92
N ALA A 257 16.06 15.73 -5.18
CA ALA A 257 15.01 14.79 -5.57
C ALA A 257 15.38 13.33 -5.25
N VAL A 258 16.64 12.95 -5.49
CA VAL A 258 17.16 11.61 -5.14
C VAL A 258 17.22 11.42 -3.62
N ALA A 259 17.64 12.43 -2.87
CA ALA A 259 17.65 12.40 -1.42
C ALA A 259 16.23 12.28 -0.84
N GLY A 260 15.26 13.01 -1.41
CA GLY A 260 13.84 12.93 -1.06
C GLY A 260 13.25 11.53 -1.30
N ALA A 261 13.47 10.97 -2.49
CA ALA A 261 13.03 9.61 -2.82
C ALA A 261 13.66 8.55 -1.89
N SER A 262 14.92 8.74 -1.52
CA SER A 262 15.63 7.86 -0.58
C SER A 262 15.09 7.97 0.86
N ALA A 263 14.63 9.16 1.26
CA ALA A 263 13.99 9.39 2.55
C ALA A 263 12.54 8.86 2.62
N ASP A 264 11.85 8.75 1.48
CA ASP A 264 10.48 8.24 1.37
C ASP A 264 10.41 6.71 1.29
N LEU A 265 11.48 6.05 0.85
CA LEU A 265 11.59 4.58 0.71
C LEU A 265 11.18 3.80 1.98
N PRO A 266 11.62 4.16 3.20
CA PRO A 266 11.18 3.48 4.42
C PRO A 266 9.66 3.56 4.64
N ARG A 267 9.05 4.72 4.37
CA ARG A 267 7.59 4.91 4.49
C ARG A 267 6.83 4.06 3.48
N LEU A 268 7.33 3.94 2.25
CA LEU A 268 6.73 3.08 1.23
C LEU A 268 6.82 1.60 1.62
N ILE A 269 7.92 1.17 2.23
CA ILE A 269 8.08 -0.20 2.76
C ILE A 269 7.08 -0.47 3.89
N ASP A 270 6.86 0.49 4.78
CA ASP A 270 5.89 0.37 5.86
C ASP A 270 4.45 0.31 5.33
N GLN A 271 4.10 1.15 4.35
CA GLN A 271 2.79 1.08 3.68
C GLN A 271 2.59 -0.25 2.96
N ALA A 272 3.60 -0.77 2.27
CA ALA A 272 3.53 -2.08 1.63
C ALA A 272 3.29 -3.20 2.66
N ARG A 273 3.94 -3.15 3.83
CA ARG A 273 3.72 -4.13 4.93
C ARG A 273 2.29 -4.07 5.48
N ILE A 274 1.74 -2.86 5.66
CA ILE A 274 0.35 -2.67 6.12
C ILE A 274 -0.63 -3.25 5.10
N VAL A 275 -0.47 -2.90 3.82
CA VAL A 275 -1.33 -3.40 2.74
C VAL A 275 -1.26 -4.92 2.64
N LEU A 276 -0.06 -5.51 2.73
CA LEU A 276 0.13 -6.96 2.71
C LEU A 276 -0.50 -7.64 3.95
N GLY A 277 -0.39 -7.04 5.13
CA GLY A 277 -1.05 -7.53 6.34
C GLY A 277 -2.58 -7.48 6.23
N GLN A 278 -3.12 -6.41 5.63
CA GLN A 278 -4.54 -6.22 5.42
C GLN A 278 -5.09 -7.18 4.36
N ALA A 279 -4.31 -7.45 3.30
CA ALA A 279 -4.60 -8.51 2.33
C ALA A 279 -4.57 -9.90 2.98
N GLY A 280 -3.59 -10.19 3.83
CA GLY A 280 -3.52 -11.44 4.60
C GLY A 280 -4.73 -11.65 5.50
N THR A 281 -5.12 -10.63 6.26
CA THR A 281 -6.29 -10.66 7.15
C THR A 281 -7.59 -10.81 6.37
N THR A 282 -7.69 -10.17 5.19
CA THR A 282 -8.83 -10.33 4.29
C THR A 282 -8.91 -11.78 3.79
N ILE A 283 -7.79 -12.36 3.34
CA ILE A 283 -7.72 -13.75 2.87
C ILE A 283 -8.05 -14.73 4.00
N GLU A 284 -7.54 -14.53 5.22
CA GLU A 284 -7.88 -15.33 6.39
C GLU A 284 -9.35 -15.19 6.79
N GLY A 285 -9.91 -13.98 6.72
CA GLY A 285 -11.33 -13.73 6.94
C GLY A 285 -12.24 -14.41 5.90
N TYR A 286 -11.80 -14.47 4.64
CA TYR A 286 -12.47 -15.23 3.58
C TYR A 286 -12.36 -16.75 3.79
N GLN A 287 -11.30 -17.26 4.42
CA GLN A 287 -11.17 -18.67 4.79
C GLN A 287 -12.00 -19.03 6.04
N ALA A 288 -12.10 -18.13 7.01
CA ALA A 288 -12.75 -18.39 8.28
C ALA A 288 -14.27 -18.26 8.25
N ASN A 289 -14.85 -17.34 7.45
CA ASN A 289 -16.23 -16.91 7.70
C ASN A 289 -17.34 -17.51 6.83
N THR A 290 -17.08 -18.08 5.63
CA THR A 290 -18.07 -18.90 4.88
C THR A 290 -17.57 -19.33 3.49
N GLY A 291 -17.59 -20.64 3.20
CA GLY A 291 -18.18 -21.12 1.94
C GLY A 291 -17.34 -21.26 0.66
N LEU A 292 -16.05 -20.90 0.58
CA LEU A 292 -15.29 -21.06 -0.68
C LEU A 292 -15.04 -22.51 -1.11
N GLY A 293 -15.29 -23.50 -0.25
CA GLY A 293 -15.08 -24.91 -0.61
C GLY A 293 -15.98 -25.44 -1.72
N ARG A 294 -17.15 -24.82 -1.99
CA ARG A 294 -18.08 -25.31 -3.01
C ARG A 294 -17.98 -24.50 -4.30
N ASP A 295 -18.08 -23.17 -4.19
CA ASP A 295 -18.08 -22.28 -5.36
C ASP A 295 -16.68 -22.15 -6.00
N ALA A 296 -15.59 -22.20 -5.22
CA ALA A 296 -14.24 -22.23 -5.80
C ALA A 296 -13.92 -23.57 -6.48
N ARG A 297 -14.48 -24.70 -5.98
CA ARG A 297 -14.36 -25.99 -6.68
C ARG A 297 -15.14 -25.99 -7.99
N ASP A 298 -16.30 -25.35 -8.03
CA ASP A 298 -17.09 -25.24 -9.25
C ASP A 298 -16.45 -24.27 -10.26
N ALA A 299 -15.88 -23.16 -9.80
CA ALA A 299 -15.07 -22.27 -10.65
C ALA A 299 -13.81 -22.97 -11.19
N LEU A 300 -13.09 -23.73 -10.36
CA LEU A 300 -11.91 -24.50 -10.79
C LEU A 300 -12.27 -25.61 -11.79
N ARG A 301 -13.41 -26.27 -11.62
CA ARG A 301 -13.92 -27.24 -12.61
C ARG A 301 -14.25 -26.57 -13.94
N GLU A 302 -14.83 -25.38 -13.91
CA GLU A 302 -15.18 -24.65 -15.12
C GLU A 302 -13.93 -24.13 -15.86
N VAL A 303 -12.91 -23.69 -15.12
CA VAL A 303 -11.59 -23.37 -15.68
C VAL A 303 -10.91 -24.61 -16.30
N GLN A 304 -11.00 -25.78 -15.65
CA GLN A 304 -10.48 -27.03 -16.22
C GLN A 304 -11.22 -27.45 -17.50
N ARG A 305 -12.55 -27.27 -17.56
CA ARG A 305 -13.34 -27.52 -18.77
C ARG A 305 -12.96 -26.58 -19.91
N ALA A 306 -12.76 -25.29 -19.60
CA ALA A 306 -12.31 -24.30 -20.57
C ALA A 306 -10.91 -24.64 -21.11
N ALA A 307 -9.97 -25.04 -20.24
CA ALA A 307 -8.63 -25.45 -20.66
C ALA A 307 -8.66 -26.72 -21.54
N GLN A 308 -9.53 -27.69 -21.23
CA GLN A 308 -9.74 -28.87 -22.07
C GLN A 308 -10.38 -28.52 -23.41
N ALA A 309 -11.34 -27.59 -23.45
CA ALA A 309 -11.95 -27.11 -24.69
C ALA A 309 -10.90 -26.45 -25.61
N VAL A 310 -10.03 -25.58 -25.06
CA VAL A 310 -8.93 -24.95 -25.81
C VAL A 310 -7.93 -26.00 -26.31
N THR A 311 -7.56 -26.98 -25.48
CA THR A 311 -6.66 -28.07 -25.89
C THR A 311 -7.28 -28.94 -26.99
N SER A 312 -8.59 -29.20 -26.92
CA SER A 312 -9.32 -29.95 -27.94
C SER A 312 -9.40 -29.18 -29.26
N LEU A 313 -9.58 -27.85 -29.18
CA LEU A 313 -9.58 -26.96 -30.34
C LEU A 313 -8.20 -26.90 -30.98
N ALA A 314 -7.14 -26.77 -30.19
CA ALA A 314 -5.76 -26.80 -30.68
C ALA A 314 -5.44 -28.11 -31.41
N ARG A 315 -5.84 -29.27 -30.84
CA ARG A 315 -5.69 -30.58 -31.51
C ARG A 315 -6.57 -30.72 -32.74
N ALA A 316 -7.77 -30.14 -32.76
CA ALA A 316 -8.64 -30.15 -33.94
C ALA A 316 -8.04 -29.33 -35.10
N ILE A 317 -7.44 -28.18 -34.79
CA ILE A 317 -6.70 -27.35 -35.74
C ILE A 317 -5.44 -28.06 -36.24
N GLU A 318 -4.68 -28.71 -35.36
CA GLU A 318 -3.49 -29.50 -35.73
C GLU A 318 -3.86 -30.69 -36.65
N ARG A 319 -4.99 -31.34 -36.39
CA ARG A 319 -5.45 -32.50 -37.16
C ARG A 319 -6.11 -32.14 -38.49
N ASN A 320 -6.67 -30.93 -38.60
CA ASN A 320 -7.31 -30.41 -39.81
C ASN A 320 -7.01 -28.91 -40.00
N PRO A 321 -5.78 -28.55 -40.41
CA PRO A 321 -5.37 -27.14 -40.55
C PRO A 321 -6.18 -26.37 -41.61
N ASN A 322 -6.80 -27.07 -42.57
CA ASN A 322 -7.64 -26.46 -43.60
C ASN A 322 -9.02 -25.96 -43.11
N SER A 323 -9.46 -26.33 -41.90
CA SER A 323 -10.76 -25.90 -41.33
C SER A 323 -10.82 -24.38 -41.10
N LEU A 324 -9.68 -23.73 -40.81
CA LEU A 324 -9.59 -22.28 -40.61
C LEU A 324 -9.70 -21.48 -41.92
N LEU A 325 -9.45 -22.09 -43.08
CA LEU A 325 -9.50 -21.44 -44.38
C LEU A 325 -10.84 -21.66 -45.11
N THR A 326 -11.58 -22.73 -44.78
CA THR A 326 -12.82 -23.10 -45.49
C THR A 326 -14.10 -22.90 -44.69
N GLY A 327 -14.02 -22.58 -43.39
CA GLY A 327 -15.16 -22.16 -42.57
C GLY A 327 -16.26 -23.22 -42.42
N LYS A 328 -15.92 -24.51 -42.55
CA LYS A 328 -16.83 -25.65 -42.35
C LYS A 328 -16.22 -26.69 -41.43
#